data_AF-A0A9P5Q3R0-F1
#
_entry.id   AF-A0A9P5Q3R0-F1
#
_cell.length_a   1.000
_cell.length_b   1.000
_cell.length_c   1.000
_cell.angle_alpha   90.00
_cell.angle_beta   90.00
_cell.angle_gamma   90.00
#
_symmetry.space_group_name_H-M   'P 1'
#
loop_
_entity.id
_entity.type
_entity.pdbx_description
1 polymer ?
#
loop_
_entity_poly.entity_id
_entity_poly.type
_entity_poly.pdbx_seq_one_letter_code
_entity_poly.pdbx_strand_id
1 'polypeptide(L)'
;MPPIHEPPSRNHLFWLRTAPHPSTPTASKYANCYLRHHGGGVDAVMVMPKPPIYLRSHMDEDGRVVFMSWKHPGRSWCLNLALGGLGTEGARTKMKWHEAEIVEATEDDRDGTTLASGKGFVFNEAMVSGELVTVLNAGEIELEGGGPQFGGWMVCEWKWGHPQLFWLRKSKDEGLDDVELPPFCERVVLVKEALPEGVQDQAPENRV
;
A
#
# COMPACT_ATOMS: atom_id res chain seq x y z
N MET A 1 14.45 -27.67 0.40
CA MET A 1 14.45 -26.46 -0.45
C MET A 1 13.00 -26.08 -0.62
N PRO A 2 12.56 -24.89 -0.15
CA PRO A 2 11.22 -24.42 -0.46
C PRO A 2 11.08 -24.28 -1.99
N PRO A 3 9.88 -24.47 -2.54
CA PRO A 3 9.66 -24.28 -3.96
C PRO A 3 9.99 -22.83 -4.33
N ILE A 4 10.90 -22.66 -5.29
CA ILE A 4 11.13 -21.36 -5.92
C ILE A 4 9.84 -21.06 -6.69
N HIS A 5 8.94 -20.28 -6.12
CA HIS A 5 7.81 -19.75 -6.86
C HIS A 5 8.38 -19.02 -8.09
N GLU A 6 7.99 -19.46 -9.28
CA GLU A 6 8.37 -18.77 -10.51
C GLU A 6 7.95 -17.30 -10.39
N PRO A 7 8.82 -16.35 -10.74
CA PRO A 7 8.46 -14.95 -10.66
C PRO A 7 7.23 -14.69 -11.54
N PRO A 8 6.25 -13.91 -11.08
CA PRO A 8 5.05 -13.62 -11.84
C PRO A 8 5.41 -13.02 -13.21
N SER A 9 4.60 -13.36 -14.21
CA SER A 9 4.79 -12.83 -15.57
C SER A 9 4.85 -11.30 -15.56
N ARG A 10 5.64 -10.71 -16.47
CA ARG A 10 5.79 -9.25 -16.58
C ARG A 10 4.45 -8.52 -16.68
N ASN A 11 3.46 -9.13 -17.34
CA ASN A 11 2.12 -8.57 -17.53
C ASN A 11 1.33 -8.45 -16.21
N HIS A 12 1.77 -9.12 -15.16
CA HIS A 12 1.19 -9.05 -13.82
C HIS A 12 1.95 -8.08 -12.90
N LEU A 13 3.09 -7.54 -13.35
CA LEU A 13 3.88 -6.59 -12.59
C LEU A 13 3.39 -5.15 -12.81
N PHE A 14 3.43 -4.36 -11.74
CA PHE A 14 3.03 -2.96 -11.76
C PHE A 14 3.80 -2.13 -10.73
N TRP A 15 3.67 -0.82 -10.87
CA TRP A 15 3.92 0.13 -9.78
C TRP A 15 2.60 0.60 -9.18
N LEU A 16 2.63 0.96 -7.90
CA LEU A 16 1.57 1.70 -7.26
C LEU A 16 1.97 3.17 -7.20
N ARG A 17 1.11 4.03 -7.75
CA ARG A 17 1.24 5.47 -7.63
C ARG A 17 0.00 6.09 -7.00
N THR A 18 0.16 7.24 -6.39
CA THR A 18 -0.93 8.07 -5.87
C THR A 18 -1.53 8.90 -6.99
N ALA A 19 -2.84 9.11 -6.93
CA ALA A 19 -3.56 10.07 -7.76
C ALA A 19 -4.53 10.89 -6.89
N PRO A 20 -4.99 12.07 -7.36
CA PRO A 20 -5.94 12.90 -6.62
C PRO A 20 -7.20 12.10 -6.26
N HIS A 21 -7.71 12.27 -5.03
CA HIS A 21 -8.99 11.70 -4.68
C HIS A 21 -10.14 12.43 -5.40
N PRO A 22 -11.14 11.74 -5.97
CA PRO A 22 -12.22 12.37 -6.75
C PRO A 22 -13.00 13.46 -6.00
N SER A 23 -13.10 13.37 -4.68
CA SER A 23 -13.77 14.40 -3.85
C SER A 23 -12.89 15.60 -3.49
N THR A 24 -11.62 15.65 -3.92
CA THR A 24 -10.71 16.75 -3.58
C THR A 24 -10.66 17.78 -4.73
N PRO A 25 -11.09 19.04 -4.51
CA PRO A 25 -11.30 20.03 -5.58
C PRO A 25 -10.03 20.74 -6.10
N THR A 26 -8.83 20.31 -5.70
CA THR A 26 -7.55 20.93 -6.10
C THR A 26 -6.52 19.88 -6.50
N ALA A 27 -5.59 20.25 -7.39
CA ALA A 27 -4.49 19.40 -7.81
C ALA A 27 -3.70 18.90 -6.58
N SER A 28 -3.70 17.58 -6.37
CA SER A 28 -3.04 16.95 -5.23
C SER A 28 -1.53 17.19 -5.26
N LYS A 29 -0.93 17.60 -4.13
CA LYS A 29 0.55 17.73 -4.03
C LYS A 29 1.24 16.38 -4.10
N TYR A 30 0.49 15.31 -3.83
CA TYR A 30 0.96 13.94 -3.93
C TYR A 30 0.46 13.25 -5.19
N ALA A 31 -0.09 13.96 -6.17
CA ALA A 31 -0.39 13.33 -7.45
C ALA A 31 0.89 12.75 -8.09
N ASN A 32 0.77 11.57 -8.70
CA ASN A 32 1.84 10.93 -9.47
C ASN A 32 3.10 10.62 -8.65
N CYS A 33 2.95 10.35 -7.35
CA CYS A 33 4.04 9.84 -6.51
C CYS A 33 3.92 8.31 -6.36
N TYR A 34 5.03 7.63 -6.14
CA TYR A 34 5.14 6.18 -6.11
C TYR A 34 5.39 5.66 -4.70
N LEU A 35 4.82 4.51 -4.40
CA LEU A 35 5.05 3.80 -3.14
C LEU A 35 6.43 3.17 -3.13
N ARG A 36 7.17 3.35 -2.03
CA ARG A 36 8.48 2.77 -1.79
C ARG A 36 8.60 2.26 -0.37
N HIS A 37 9.31 1.15 -0.21
CA HIS A 37 9.76 0.68 1.11
C HIS A 37 10.87 1.60 1.65
N HIS A 38 10.81 1.94 2.94
CA HIS A 38 11.87 2.68 3.60
C HIS A 38 13.11 1.80 3.83
N GLY A 39 14.14 1.98 3.00
CA GLY A 39 15.34 1.12 2.99
C GLY A 39 16.21 1.12 4.25
N GLY A 40 15.89 1.93 5.27
CA GLY A 40 16.61 2.01 6.55
C GLY A 40 16.18 1.00 7.62
N GLY A 41 15.49 -0.08 7.25
CA GLY A 41 14.96 -1.08 8.20
C GLY A 41 13.73 -0.59 8.97
N VAL A 42 12.94 0.28 8.35
CA VAL A 42 11.69 0.79 8.90
C VAL A 42 10.58 0.31 7.97
N ASP A 43 9.54 -0.30 8.51
CA ASP A 43 8.47 -0.87 7.69
C ASP A 43 7.53 0.19 7.08
N ALA A 44 7.87 1.47 7.12
CA ALA A 44 7.00 2.55 6.63
C ALA A 44 6.95 2.62 5.09
N VAL A 45 5.76 2.97 4.57
CA VAL A 45 5.55 3.28 3.15
C VAL A 45 5.84 4.75 2.87
N MET A 46 6.83 4.98 2.01
CA MET A 46 7.25 6.30 1.57
C MET A 46 6.60 6.63 0.23
N VAL A 47 6.12 7.87 0.07
CA VAL A 47 5.50 8.38 -1.15
C VAL A 47 6.49 9.31 -1.85
N MET A 48 6.98 8.90 -3.02
CA MET A 48 8.16 9.51 -3.67
C MET A 48 7.90 9.88 -5.13
N PRO A 49 8.41 11.00 -5.66
CA PRO A 49 8.07 11.47 -7.01
C PRO A 49 8.61 10.60 -8.16
N LYS A 50 9.53 9.66 -7.88
CA LYS A 50 10.14 8.80 -8.89
C LYS A 50 9.71 7.33 -8.68
N PRO A 51 9.53 6.55 -9.75
CA PRO A 51 9.20 5.13 -9.63
C PRO A 51 10.32 4.35 -8.93
N PRO A 52 10.03 3.23 -8.25
CA PRO A 52 11.03 2.41 -7.61
C PRO A 52 11.96 1.76 -8.65
N ILE A 53 13.27 1.82 -8.40
CA ILE A 53 14.25 1.22 -9.33
C ILE A 53 14.26 -0.31 -9.18
N TYR A 54 14.24 -0.81 -7.93
CA TYR A 54 14.47 -2.21 -7.60
C TYR A 54 13.25 -2.96 -7.07
N LEU A 55 12.10 -2.29 -6.92
CA LEU A 55 10.88 -2.91 -6.42
C LEU A 55 9.85 -3.00 -7.54
N ARG A 56 9.22 -4.16 -7.67
CA ARG A 56 8.06 -4.38 -8.53
C ARG A 56 6.95 -4.98 -7.69
N SER A 57 5.72 -4.57 -7.95
CA SER A 57 4.55 -5.06 -7.24
C SER A 57 3.80 -6.06 -8.12
N HIS A 58 3.19 -7.05 -7.48
CA HIS A 58 2.15 -7.88 -8.08
C HIS A 58 1.06 -8.12 -7.05
N MET A 59 -0.07 -8.67 -7.50
CA MET A 59 -1.13 -9.14 -6.63
C MET A 59 -1.10 -10.67 -6.65
N ASP A 60 -1.14 -11.29 -5.47
CA ASP A 60 -1.22 -12.75 -5.36
C ASP A 60 -2.69 -13.24 -5.29
N GLU A 61 -2.86 -14.55 -5.20
CA GLU A 61 -4.20 -15.20 -5.19
C GLU A 61 -5.03 -14.84 -3.95
N ASP A 62 -4.38 -14.42 -2.86
CA ASP A 62 -5.02 -14.00 -1.61
C ASP A 62 -5.41 -12.50 -1.62
N GLY A 63 -5.19 -11.81 -2.75
CA GLY A 63 -5.40 -10.37 -2.86
C GLY A 63 -4.36 -9.55 -2.10
N ARG A 64 -3.15 -10.08 -1.91
CA ARG A 64 -2.02 -9.36 -1.30
C ARG A 64 -1.26 -8.57 -2.33
N VAL A 65 -0.89 -7.34 -1.98
CA VAL A 65 0.08 -6.57 -2.76
C VAL A 65 1.48 -6.95 -2.30
N VAL A 66 2.19 -7.69 -3.15
CA VAL A 66 3.53 -8.19 -2.88
C VAL A 66 4.56 -7.39 -3.67
N PHE A 67 5.52 -6.79 -2.97
CA PHE A 67 6.69 -6.14 -3.52
C PHE A 67 7.85 -7.12 -3.57
N MET A 68 8.55 -7.18 -4.68
CA MET A 68 9.67 -8.10 -4.88
C MET A 68 10.92 -7.31 -5.26
N SER A 69 12.08 -7.72 -4.73
CA SER A 69 13.35 -7.09 -5.06
C SER A 69 13.94 -7.64 -6.36
N TRP A 70 14.23 -6.75 -7.31
CA TRP A 70 15.04 -7.07 -8.49
C TRP A 70 16.55 -6.98 -8.22
N LYS A 71 16.94 -6.37 -7.09
CA LYS A 71 18.34 -6.29 -6.66
C LYS A 71 18.76 -7.48 -5.80
N HIS A 72 17.82 -8.02 -5.03
CA HIS A 72 18.05 -9.13 -4.09
C HIS A 72 17.02 -10.24 -4.35
N PRO A 73 17.27 -11.13 -5.33
CA PRO A 73 16.36 -12.22 -5.66
C PRO A 73 15.98 -13.03 -4.41
N GLY A 74 14.70 -13.37 -4.28
CA GLY A 74 14.17 -14.12 -3.14
C GLY A 74 13.70 -13.27 -1.96
N ARG A 75 13.92 -11.95 -1.97
CA ARG A 75 13.31 -11.04 -0.98
C ARG A 75 12.01 -10.45 -1.49
N SER A 76 10.97 -10.58 -0.70
CA SER A 76 9.66 -9.98 -0.93
C SER A 76 9.12 -9.32 0.34
N TRP A 77 8.22 -8.37 0.14
CA TRP A 77 7.52 -7.65 1.19
C TRP A 77 6.04 -7.54 0.83
N CYS A 78 5.18 -7.34 1.81
CA CYS A 78 3.75 -7.19 1.62
C CYS A 78 3.29 -5.80 2.07
N LEU A 79 2.34 -5.19 1.35
CA LEU A 79 1.62 -4.01 1.83
C LEU A 79 0.71 -4.44 2.98
N ASN A 80 0.98 -3.93 4.18
CA ASN A 80 0.23 -4.23 5.40
C ASN A 80 -0.45 -2.98 5.94
N LEU A 81 -1.57 -3.19 6.64
CA LEU A 81 -2.27 -2.14 7.38
C LEU A 81 -1.91 -2.28 8.85
N ALA A 82 -1.04 -1.40 9.33
CA ALA A 82 -0.53 -1.46 10.70
C ALA A 82 -1.63 -1.07 11.67
N LEU A 83 -2.19 -2.03 12.41
CA LEU A 83 -3.15 -1.69 13.46
C LEU A 83 -2.50 -1.18 14.74
N GLY A 84 -1.19 -1.38 14.89
CA GLY A 84 -0.37 -0.85 15.97
C GLY A 84 -0.99 -0.99 17.36
N GLY A 85 -0.70 -2.10 18.07
CA GLY A 85 -0.84 -2.14 19.53
C GLY A 85 -2.19 -2.62 20.07
N LEU A 86 -2.76 -3.68 19.52
CA LEU A 86 -3.87 -4.43 20.16
C LEU A 86 -3.45 -5.18 21.44
N GLY A 87 -2.16 -5.16 21.79
CA GLY A 87 -1.64 -5.71 23.06
C GLY A 87 -1.71 -4.75 24.25
N THR A 88 -2.18 -3.51 24.07
CA THR A 88 -2.47 -2.60 25.19
C THR A 88 -3.89 -2.09 25.04
N GLU A 89 -4.79 -2.66 25.84
CA GLU A 89 -6.19 -2.26 25.96
C GLU A 89 -6.33 -0.73 25.97
N GLY A 90 -7.17 -0.21 25.07
CA GLY A 90 -7.84 1.08 25.23
C GLY A 90 -7.26 2.33 24.54
N ALA A 91 -6.04 2.32 23.99
CA ALA A 91 -5.40 3.60 23.59
C ALA A 91 -5.55 4.03 22.11
N ARG A 92 -5.77 3.11 21.16
CA ARG A 92 -5.68 3.43 19.70
C ARG A 92 -6.95 3.20 18.88
N THR A 93 -8.02 2.68 19.48
CA THR A 93 -9.33 2.49 18.82
C THR A 93 -10.03 3.80 18.44
N LYS A 94 -9.55 4.96 18.92
CA LYS A 94 -10.08 6.28 18.58
C LYS A 94 -9.46 6.92 17.33
N MET A 95 -8.31 6.42 16.86
CA MET A 95 -7.69 7.00 15.67
C MET A 95 -8.50 6.61 14.42
N LYS A 96 -8.83 7.62 13.60
CA LYS A 96 -9.58 7.43 12.35
C LYS A 96 -8.67 7.02 11.18
N TRP A 97 -7.38 6.79 11.43
CA TRP A 97 -6.41 6.33 10.43
C TRP A 97 -5.29 5.53 11.09
N HIS A 98 -4.60 4.68 10.33
CA HIS A 98 -3.36 4.05 10.78
C HIS A 98 -2.29 3.98 9.69
N GLU A 99 -1.04 3.74 10.10
CA GLU A 99 0.11 3.65 9.21
C GLU A 99 -0.06 2.47 8.23
N ALA A 100 0.29 2.68 6.97
CA ALA A 100 0.51 1.59 6.02
C ALA A 100 1.98 1.18 6.07
N GLU A 101 2.24 -0.12 6.01
CA GLU A 101 3.57 -0.70 6.15
C GLU A 101 3.93 -1.57 4.94
N ILE A 102 5.21 -1.67 4.61
CA ILE A 102 5.77 -2.68 3.72
C ILE A 102 6.69 -3.55 4.57
N VAL A 103 6.22 -4.74 4.92
CA VAL A 103 6.90 -5.67 5.85
C VAL A 103 7.45 -6.85 5.07
N GLU A 104 8.61 -7.36 5.44
CA GLU A 104 9.21 -8.54 4.79
C GLU A 104 8.26 -9.74 4.93
N ALA A 105 7.95 -10.39 3.81
CA ALA A 105 7.01 -11.51 3.81
C ALA A 105 7.69 -12.71 4.48
N THR A 106 7.23 -13.09 5.67
CA THR A 106 7.73 -14.29 6.36
C THR A 106 6.71 -15.42 6.25
N GLU A 107 7.17 -16.68 6.31
CA GLU A 107 6.28 -17.86 6.26
C GLU A 107 5.29 -17.92 7.46
N ASP A 108 5.50 -17.06 8.48
CA ASP A 108 4.80 -17.04 9.77
C ASP A 108 4.02 -15.74 10.04
N ASP A 109 3.43 -15.11 9.01
CA ASP A 109 2.49 -13.98 9.17
C ASP A 109 1.14 -14.39 9.85
N ARG A 110 1.15 -15.40 10.75
CA ARG A 110 0.02 -15.95 11.51
C ARG A 110 -0.18 -15.30 12.89
N ASP A 111 0.78 -14.54 13.39
CA ASP A 111 0.62 -13.85 14.66
C ASP A 111 -0.24 -12.59 14.44
N GLY A 112 -1.55 -12.72 14.67
CA GLY A 112 -2.64 -11.76 14.42
C GLY A 112 -2.55 -10.38 15.09
N THR A 113 -1.38 -9.75 15.02
CA THR A 113 -1.06 -8.38 15.44
C THR A 113 -1.22 -7.39 14.28
N THR A 114 -1.25 -7.88 13.03
CA THR A 114 -1.61 -7.17 11.80
C THR A 114 -2.97 -7.68 11.31
N LEU A 115 -4.01 -6.84 11.32
CA LEU A 115 -5.38 -7.29 11.01
C LEU A 115 -5.67 -7.50 9.51
N ALA A 116 -4.68 -7.24 8.67
CA ALA A 116 -4.64 -7.77 7.32
C ALA A 116 -3.20 -8.25 7.11
N SER A 117 -3.00 -9.55 6.94
CA SER A 117 -1.73 -10.17 6.49
C SER A 117 -1.43 -9.80 5.03
N GLY A 118 -1.64 -8.53 4.69
CA GLY A 118 -1.72 -7.97 3.35
C GLY A 118 -2.94 -8.40 2.55
N LYS A 119 -3.83 -9.26 3.08
CA LYS A 119 -4.89 -9.93 2.31
C LYS A 119 -6.09 -9.03 2.02
N GLY A 120 -6.82 -9.38 0.96
CA GLY A 120 -8.13 -8.82 0.69
C GLY A 120 -8.13 -7.45 0.02
N PHE A 121 -7.03 -7.02 -0.61
CA PHE A 121 -7.10 -5.89 -1.54
C PHE A 121 -7.69 -6.31 -2.88
N VAL A 122 -8.39 -5.39 -3.53
CA VAL A 122 -8.98 -5.57 -4.85
C VAL A 122 -8.69 -4.36 -5.74
N PHE A 123 -8.60 -4.61 -7.04
CA PHE A 123 -8.50 -3.55 -8.04
C PHE A 123 -9.87 -3.31 -8.68
N ASN A 124 -10.34 -2.07 -8.62
CA ASN A 124 -11.59 -1.65 -9.25
C ASN A 124 -11.30 -0.52 -10.25
N GLU A 125 -12.12 -0.40 -11.29
CA GLU A 125 -12.05 0.76 -12.19
C GLU A 125 -12.77 1.95 -11.57
N ALA A 126 -12.17 3.14 -11.66
CA ALA A 126 -12.77 4.39 -11.20
C ALA A 126 -12.35 5.57 -12.09
N MET A 127 -13.21 6.58 -12.16
CA MET A 127 -12.90 7.83 -12.83
C MET A 127 -12.10 8.74 -11.89
N VAL A 128 -10.88 9.09 -12.27
CA VAL A 128 -9.99 9.99 -11.52
C VAL A 128 -9.54 11.10 -12.46
N SER A 129 -9.86 12.35 -12.13
CA SER A 129 -9.50 13.52 -12.96
C SER A 129 -9.93 13.41 -14.43
N GLY A 130 -11.04 12.71 -14.70
CA GLY A 130 -11.57 12.51 -16.06
C GLY A 130 -10.98 11.32 -16.82
N GLU A 131 -10.11 10.53 -16.20
CA GLU A 131 -9.51 9.32 -16.77
C GLU A 131 -10.03 8.06 -16.06
N LEU A 132 -10.31 6.99 -16.81
CA LEU A 132 -10.65 5.69 -16.25
C LEU A 132 -9.35 4.99 -15.82
N VAL A 133 -9.20 4.76 -14.52
CA VAL A 133 -7.99 4.17 -13.94
C VAL A 133 -8.32 2.98 -13.04
N THR A 134 -7.36 2.06 -12.89
CA THR A 134 -7.47 0.91 -11.98
C THR A 134 -6.97 1.30 -10.59
N VAL A 135 -7.87 1.36 -9.61
CA VAL A 135 -7.63 1.81 -8.23
C VAL A 135 -7.55 0.62 -7.27
N LEU A 136 -6.54 0.63 -6.39
CA LEU A 136 -6.41 -0.31 -5.28
C LEU A 136 -7.32 0.10 -4.12
N ASN A 137 -8.28 -0.76 -3.81
CA ASN A 137 -9.15 -0.64 -2.65
C ASN A 137 -8.95 -1.84 -1.74
N ALA A 138 -9.30 -1.74 -0.46
CA ALA A 138 -9.58 -2.96 0.28
C ALA A 138 -10.93 -3.53 -0.19
N GLY A 139 -11.00 -4.84 -0.32
CA GLY A 139 -12.24 -5.58 -0.46
C GLY A 139 -13.02 -5.61 0.85
N GLU A 140 -13.98 -6.52 0.95
CA GLU A 140 -14.72 -6.78 2.18
C GLU A 140 -13.81 -7.50 3.19
N ILE A 141 -12.95 -6.75 3.86
CA ILE A 141 -12.15 -7.26 4.97
C ILE A 141 -13.03 -7.20 6.22
N GLU A 142 -13.72 -8.30 6.51
CA GLU A 142 -14.39 -8.47 7.80
C GLU A 142 -13.33 -8.73 8.87
N LEU A 143 -13.14 -7.73 9.73
CA LEU A 143 -12.28 -7.86 10.90
C LEU A 143 -13.04 -8.61 11.99
N GLU A 144 -12.45 -9.69 12.52
CA GLU A 144 -13.01 -10.43 13.66
C GLU A 144 -13.37 -9.44 14.78
N GLY A 145 -14.64 -9.40 15.16
CA GLY A 145 -15.20 -8.40 16.09
C GLY A 145 -16.03 -7.28 15.45
N GLY A 146 -16.38 -7.39 14.16
CA GLY A 146 -17.27 -6.45 13.48
C GLY A 146 -16.63 -5.06 13.28
N GLY A 147 -15.30 -5.07 13.19
CA GLY A 147 -14.40 -3.92 13.17
C GLY A 147 -14.35 -3.16 11.83
N PRO A 148 -13.46 -2.16 11.73
CA PRO A 148 -13.58 -1.07 10.79
C PRO A 148 -13.69 -1.42 9.32
N GLN A 149 -14.57 -0.69 8.63
CA GLN A 149 -14.65 -0.70 7.18
C GLN A 149 -13.53 0.16 6.60
N PHE A 150 -12.99 -0.27 5.46
CA PHE A 150 -11.96 0.47 4.74
C PHE A 150 -12.53 1.80 4.23
N GLY A 151 -11.82 2.88 4.54
CA GLY A 151 -12.14 4.24 4.15
C GLY A 151 -11.16 4.80 3.12
N GLY A 152 -10.34 4.01 2.43
CA GLY A 152 -9.41 4.58 1.44
C GLY A 152 -8.13 5.14 2.05
N TRP A 153 -7.43 5.98 1.28
CA TRP A 153 -6.03 6.30 1.51
C TRP A 153 -5.81 7.78 1.79
N MET A 154 -4.80 8.06 2.59
CA MET A 154 -4.29 9.41 2.81
C MET A 154 -2.77 9.41 2.88
N VAL A 155 -2.18 10.56 2.54
CA VAL A 155 -0.73 10.78 2.62
C VAL A 155 -0.48 11.96 3.54
N CYS A 156 0.46 11.82 4.48
CA CYS A 156 0.83 12.86 5.42
C CYS A 156 2.32 13.17 5.36
N GLU A 157 2.69 14.45 5.53
CA GLU A 157 4.06 14.80 5.94
C GLU A 157 4.28 14.23 7.34
N TRP A 158 5.27 13.35 7.51
CA TRP A 158 5.42 12.57 8.74
C TRP A 158 6.88 12.36 9.15
N LYS A 159 7.08 11.60 10.24
CA LYS A 159 8.30 11.53 11.07
C LYS A 159 9.61 11.14 10.36
N TRP A 160 9.55 10.56 9.17
CA TRP A 160 10.73 10.05 8.45
C TRP A 160 11.25 10.98 7.34
N GLY A 161 10.89 12.27 7.38
CA GLY A 161 11.41 13.27 6.43
C GLY A 161 10.90 13.14 5.00
N HIS A 162 9.99 12.20 4.74
CA HIS A 162 9.22 12.12 3.50
C HIS A 162 7.74 11.83 3.81
N PRO A 163 6.84 12.11 2.85
CA PRO A 163 5.43 11.80 3.01
C PRO A 163 5.20 10.29 3.14
N GLN A 164 4.31 9.93 4.06
CA GLN A 164 4.00 8.54 4.39
C GLN A 164 2.55 8.21 4.09
N LEU A 165 2.31 6.96 3.72
CA LEU A 165 0.97 6.45 3.41
C LEU A 165 0.28 5.95 4.68
N PHE A 166 -0.99 6.32 4.80
CA PHE A 166 -1.89 5.87 5.85
C PHE A 166 -3.19 5.41 5.21
N TRP A 167 -3.91 4.56 5.93
CA TRP A 167 -5.25 4.16 5.56
C TRP A 167 -6.26 4.80 6.50
N LEU A 168 -7.37 5.26 5.92
CA LEU A 168 -8.49 5.87 6.63
C LEU A 168 -9.49 4.80 7.04
N ARG A 169 -10.02 4.98 8.25
CA ARG A 169 -11.03 4.13 8.84
C ARG A 169 -12.40 4.72 8.54
N LYS A 170 -13.29 3.91 7.97
CA LYS A 170 -14.71 4.24 7.86
C LYS A 170 -15.42 3.79 9.14
N SER A 171 -16.11 4.71 9.80
CA SER A 171 -17.07 4.36 10.86
C SER A 171 -18.32 3.78 10.22
N LYS A 172 -19.03 2.86 10.89
CA LYS A 172 -20.31 2.34 10.38
C LYS A 172 -21.35 3.45 10.19
N ASP A 173 -21.23 4.52 10.97
CA ASP A 173 -22.21 5.62 11.04
C ASP A 173 -21.74 6.92 10.37
N GLU A 174 -20.49 7.01 9.91
CA GLU A 174 -19.94 8.22 9.26
C GLU A 174 -19.45 7.88 7.85
N GLY A 175 -19.78 8.75 6.89
CA GLY A 175 -19.22 8.69 5.56
C GLY A 175 -17.72 8.92 5.62
N LEU A 176 -17.01 8.38 4.62
CA LEU A 176 -15.58 8.61 4.53
C LEU A 176 -15.26 10.11 4.40
N ASP A 177 -16.04 10.84 3.61
CA ASP A 177 -15.85 12.26 3.37
C ASP A 177 -16.07 13.12 4.64
N ASP A 178 -16.68 12.57 5.68
CA ASP A 178 -16.90 13.25 6.98
C ASP A 178 -15.66 13.22 7.89
N VAL A 179 -14.62 12.48 7.51
CA VAL A 179 -13.36 12.46 8.27
C VAL A 179 -12.54 13.72 7.95
N GLU A 180 -12.50 14.64 8.91
CA GLU A 180 -11.61 15.81 8.86
C GLU A 180 -10.14 15.35 8.92
N LEU A 181 -9.35 15.73 7.91
CA LEU A 181 -7.94 15.38 7.85
C LEU A 181 -7.07 16.45 8.52
N PRO A 182 -5.96 16.06 9.16
CA PRO A 182 -4.96 17.02 9.58
C PRO A 182 -4.46 17.85 8.39
N PRO A 183 -4.10 19.14 8.58
CA PRO A 183 -3.73 20.05 7.49
C PRO A 183 -2.45 19.64 6.73
N PHE A 184 -1.63 18.77 7.33
CA PHE A 184 -0.43 18.21 6.71
C PHE A 184 -0.70 16.92 5.91
N CYS A 185 -1.97 16.50 5.84
CA CYS A 185 -2.41 15.29 5.15
C CYS A 185 -3.34 15.60 3.97
N GLU A 186 -3.39 14.69 3.00
CA GLU A 186 -4.27 14.78 1.84
C GLU A 186 -4.86 13.41 1.49
N ARG A 187 -6.12 13.39 1.03
CA ARG A 187 -6.74 12.17 0.49
C ARG A 187 -6.12 11.85 -0.86
N VAL A 188 -5.85 10.56 -1.07
CA VAL A 188 -5.37 10.06 -2.36
C VAL A 188 -6.11 8.80 -2.72
N VAL A 189 -6.01 8.41 -3.99
CA VAL A 189 -6.27 7.04 -4.42
C VAL A 189 -4.96 6.41 -4.85
N LEU A 190 -4.85 5.09 -4.71
CA LEU A 190 -3.70 4.34 -5.23
C LEU A 190 -4.09 3.72 -6.55
N VAL A 191 -3.35 4.03 -7.61
CA VAL A 191 -3.61 3.54 -8.96
C VAL A 191 -2.51 2.60 -9.42
N LYS A 192 -2.90 1.59 -10.17
CA LYS A 192 -2.03 0.64 -10.84
C LYS A 192 -1.41 1.29 -12.07
N GLU A 193 -0.08 1.28 -12.15
CA GLU A 193 0.67 1.72 -13.33
C GLU A 193 1.45 0.53 -13.91
N ALA A 194 1.24 0.23 -15.19
CA ALA A 194 1.99 -0.81 -15.89
C ALA A 194 3.47 -0.41 -16.00
N LEU A 195 4.37 -1.40 -15.97
CA LEU A 195 5.78 -1.14 -16.18
C LEU A 195 6.03 -0.70 -17.63
N PRO A 196 6.78 0.39 -17.88
CA PRO A 196 7.14 0.83 -19.23
C PRO A 196 7.86 -0.27 -20.02
N GLU A 197 7.64 -0.33 -21.32
CA GLU A 197 8.43 -1.16 -22.24
C GLU A 197 9.92 -0.77 -22.10
N GLY A 198 10.80 -1.77 -21.95
CA GLY A 198 12.25 -1.53 -21.83
C GLY A 198 12.81 -1.29 -20.43
N VAL A 199 11.98 -1.25 -19.36
CA VAL A 199 12.49 -1.47 -18.00
C VAL A 199 13.16 -2.85 -17.98
N GLN A 200 14.48 -2.87 -17.75
CA GLN A 200 15.31 -4.08 -17.85
C GLN A 200 14.79 -5.18 -16.91
N ASP A 201 14.47 -6.33 -17.51
CA ASP A 201 14.10 -7.58 -16.82
C ASP A 201 15.32 -8.38 -16.34
N GLN A 202 16.53 -7.89 -16.60
CA GLN A 202 17.74 -8.58 -16.16
C GLN A 202 17.94 -8.29 -14.68
N ALA A 203 17.65 -9.30 -13.84
CA ALA A 203 18.30 -9.42 -12.55
C ALA A 203 19.80 -9.16 -12.80
N PRO A 204 20.48 -8.34 -11.98
CA PRO A 204 21.91 -8.14 -12.16
C PRO A 204 22.56 -9.53 -12.14
N GLU A 205 23.19 -9.91 -13.26
CA GLU A 205 24.00 -11.12 -13.31
C GLU A 205 24.90 -11.09 -12.08
N ASN A 206 24.83 -12.15 -11.28
CA ASN A 206 25.68 -12.33 -10.11
C ASN A 206 27.14 -12.08 -10.51
N ARG A 207 27.63 -10.87 -10.26
CA ARG A 207 29.06 -10.62 -10.23
C ARG A 207 29.53 -11.15 -8.88
N VAL A 208 29.94 -12.41 -8.93
CA VAL A 208 30.75 -13.11 -7.93
C VAL A 208 31.97 -12.27 -7.57
#